data_AF-A0A329QFR8-F1
#
_entry.id   AF-A0A329QFR8-F1
#
_cell.length_a   1.000
_cell.length_b   1.000
_cell.length_c   1.000
_cell.angle_alpha   90.00
_cell.angle_beta   90.00
_cell.angle_gamma   90.00
#
_symmetry.space_group_name_H-M   'P 1'
#
loop_
_entity.id
_entity.type
_entity.pdbx_description
1 polymer ?
#
loop_
_entity_poly.entity_id
_entity_poly.type
_entity_poly.pdbx_seq_one_letter_code
_entity_poly.pdbx_strand_id
1 'polypeptide(L)'
;MNRAQGHAVFAYNNYLGTDEVATLRPPLPDIPYYVTESVGSLNGAPLYRHIDSADVQARQAYLHAQVHNQAGSDDRYAGLVAWSAIDYQSINGGNRIYEGLKWNGVLDTFRMPKLGAGIYRAQVDPRIRPVVEPAFYWDFGPKSPQDGPGPQAMICSNCDRLEIYVGDRHHAAVTPAVAKFPYLPYPPSFVDLTVDGASAGDLRIEGYVGEERVLTRKFAADPGGDHLAMDVDDPKIRADGSDATRVWFRAVDRHGSPRPYVEGELSLTVEGPGDLVGDNPFDFGANGGVGAIWIRSRPDRPGAIRVRAEHPVLGEADVRIVALRSRGRRD
;
A
#
# COMPACT_ATOMS: atom_id res chain seq x y z
N MET A 1 36.62 34.46 9.22
CA MET A 1 36.55 33.05 8.80
C MET A 1 36.61 32.19 10.04
N ASN A 2 35.49 31.57 10.40
CA ASN A 2 35.47 30.46 11.35
C ASN A 2 34.31 29.56 10.94
N ARG A 3 34.52 28.68 9.93
CA ARG A 3 33.59 27.57 9.66
C ARG A 3 33.81 26.55 10.76
N ALA A 4 33.27 26.86 11.94
CA ALA A 4 33.17 25.89 13.03
C ALA A 4 32.34 24.71 12.51
N GLN A 5 32.87 23.51 12.69
CA GLN A 5 32.29 22.17 12.47
C GLN A 5 30.75 22.14 12.29
N GLY A 6 30.27 22.41 11.08
CA GLY A 6 28.86 22.33 10.72
C GLY A 6 28.68 21.38 9.56
N HIS A 7 27.68 20.51 9.62
CA HIS A 7 27.28 19.68 8.49
C HIS A 7 26.82 20.56 7.32
N ALA A 8 27.03 20.10 6.08
CA ALA A 8 26.66 20.83 4.86
C ALA A 8 25.14 20.92 4.62
N VAL A 9 24.38 20.03 5.27
CA VAL A 9 22.92 19.96 5.22
C VAL A 9 22.42 19.87 6.66
N PHE A 10 21.39 20.65 6.98
CA PHE A 10 20.66 20.49 8.23
C PHE A 10 19.60 19.39 8.05
N ALA A 11 19.96 18.17 8.44
CA ALA A 11 19.06 17.02 8.46
C ALA A 11 18.23 17.03 9.76
N TYR A 12 16.90 16.96 9.65
CA TYR A 12 16.02 17.07 10.80
C TYR A 12 14.83 16.11 10.75
N ASN A 13 14.62 15.38 11.84
CA ASN A 13 13.42 14.59 12.07
C ASN A 13 12.30 15.52 12.54
N ASN A 14 11.29 15.71 11.70
CA ASN A 14 10.25 16.73 11.87
C ASN A 14 8.88 16.07 12.12
N TYR A 15 8.58 15.90 13.40
CA TYR A 15 7.38 15.21 13.89
C TYR A 15 6.48 16.19 14.64
N LEU A 16 5.86 17.13 13.92
CA LEU A 16 4.90 18.07 14.50
C LEU A 16 3.46 17.79 14.05
N GLY A 17 2.51 18.23 14.88
CA GLY A 17 1.08 18.10 14.64
C GLY A 17 0.41 17.15 15.63
N THR A 18 -0.74 16.63 15.23
CA THR A 18 -1.60 15.71 15.99
C THR A 18 -1.72 14.38 15.25
N ASP A 19 -2.61 13.51 15.73
CA ASP A 19 -2.95 12.26 15.04
C ASP A 19 -3.81 12.49 13.77
N GLU A 20 -4.29 13.72 13.55
CA GLU A 20 -5.22 14.09 12.46
C GLU A 20 -4.61 15.09 11.48
N VAL A 21 -3.58 15.82 11.90
CA VAL A 21 -2.91 16.85 11.08
C VAL A 21 -1.41 16.75 11.31
N ALA A 22 -0.64 16.58 10.24
CA ALA A 22 0.82 16.59 10.29
C ALA A 22 1.36 17.94 9.80
N THR A 23 2.34 18.50 10.52
CA THR A 23 2.97 19.78 10.16
C THR A 23 4.48 19.70 10.16
N LEU A 24 5.13 20.60 9.41
CA LEU A 24 6.59 20.75 9.39
C LEU A 24 7.00 22.09 9.99
N ARG A 25 8.06 22.11 10.80
CA ARG A 25 8.78 23.35 11.12
C ARG A 25 9.33 24.01 9.84
N PRO A 26 9.24 25.34 9.71
CA PRO A 26 9.87 26.07 8.61
C PRO A 26 11.37 25.75 8.48
N PRO A 27 11.92 25.73 7.25
CA PRO A 27 13.33 25.45 7.04
C PRO A 27 14.18 26.62 7.56
N LEU A 28 15.38 26.30 8.03
CA LEU A 28 16.34 27.32 8.48
C LEU A 28 16.80 28.18 7.28
N PRO A 29 17.06 29.48 7.48
CA PRO A 29 17.66 30.31 6.43
C PRO A 29 19.11 29.90 6.15
N ASP A 30 19.56 30.13 4.92
CA ASP A 30 20.97 30.05 4.48
C ASP A 30 21.67 28.69 4.63
N ILE A 31 20.93 27.60 4.89
CA ILE A 31 21.45 26.23 4.92
C ILE A 31 20.45 25.27 4.24
N PRO A 32 20.91 24.33 3.39
CA PRO A 32 20.03 23.30 2.86
C PRO A 32 19.37 22.52 3.99
N TYR A 33 18.04 22.45 3.99
CA TYR A 33 17.27 21.82 5.05
C TYR A 33 16.58 20.57 4.51
N TYR A 34 16.90 19.39 5.06
CA TYR A 34 16.33 18.13 4.61
C TYR A 34 15.54 17.47 5.73
N VAL A 35 14.26 17.17 5.49
CA VAL A 35 13.44 16.44 6.46
C VAL A 35 13.77 14.96 6.33
N THR A 36 14.50 14.42 7.29
CA THR A 36 14.97 13.03 7.27
C THR A 36 13.93 12.03 7.78
N GLU A 37 12.98 12.52 8.58
CA GLU A 37 11.83 11.76 9.05
C GLU A 37 10.65 12.68 9.25
N SER A 38 9.45 12.20 8.96
CA SER A 38 8.18 12.84 9.33
C SER A 38 7.04 11.84 9.21
N VAL A 39 5.92 12.11 9.88
CA VAL A 39 4.66 11.33 9.90
C VAL A 39 4.87 9.83 10.21
N GLY A 40 3.79 9.11 10.53
CA GLY A 40 3.79 7.67 10.73
C GLY A 40 4.35 7.26 12.10
N SER A 41 5.64 7.47 12.36
CA SER A 41 6.29 6.94 13.57
C SER A 41 5.99 7.69 14.87
N LEU A 42 5.76 9.01 14.82
CA LEU A 42 5.42 9.82 16.01
C LEU A 42 4.18 10.71 15.83
N ASN A 43 3.70 10.90 14.59
CA ASN A 43 2.48 11.66 14.28
C ASN A 43 1.53 10.82 13.46
N GLY A 44 0.24 10.96 13.72
CA GLY A 44 -0.79 10.10 13.17
C GLY A 44 -1.14 8.96 14.13
N ALA A 45 -2.09 8.13 13.69
CA ALA A 45 -2.56 6.98 14.45
C ALA A 45 -1.41 6.07 14.91
N PRO A 46 -1.53 5.41 16.08
CA PRO A 46 -0.46 4.57 16.60
C PRO A 46 -0.07 3.40 15.70
N LEU A 47 -1.05 2.85 14.96
CA LEU A 47 -0.92 1.69 14.08
C LEU A 47 -1.68 1.94 12.77
N TYR A 48 -1.22 1.30 11.70
CA TYR A 48 -1.89 1.26 10.39
C TYR A 48 -1.88 -0.16 9.85
N ARG A 49 -2.44 -1.11 10.59
CA ARG A 49 -2.56 -2.51 10.17
C ARG A 49 -3.67 -2.65 9.14
N HIS A 50 -3.60 -3.68 8.30
CA HIS A 50 -4.68 -4.01 7.36
C HIS A 50 -6.01 -4.34 8.06
N ILE A 51 -5.96 -4.73 9.33
CA ILE A 51 -7.12 -4.99 10.20
C ILE A 51 -7.64 -3.76 10.94
N ASP A 52 -6.91 -2.63 10.93
CA ASP A 52 -7.42 -1.40 11.53
C ASP A 52 -8.54 -0.82 10.64
N SER A 53 -9.35 0.08 11.19
CA SER A 53 -10.47 0.65 10.44
C SER A 53 -10.00 1.38 9.18
N ALA A 54 -10.83 1.37 8.13
CA ALA A 54 -10.49 1.97 6.86
C ALA A 54 -10.17 3.47 6.99
N ASP A 55 -10.81 4.19 7.93
CA ASP A 55 -10.52 5.60 8.18
C ASP A 55 -9.11 5.83 8.77
N VAL A 56 -8.63 4.95 9.65
CA VAL A 56 -7.28 4.98 10.20
C VAL A 56 -6.26 4.73 9.08
N GLN A 57 -6.49 3.71 8.27
CA GLN A 57 -5.63 3.39 7.13
C GLN A 57 -5.61 4.54 6.08
N ALA A 58 -6.77 5.12 5.76
CA ALA A 58 -6.92 6.25 4.85
C ALA A 58 -6.18 7.50 5.36
N ARG A 59 -6.23 7.74 6.67
CA ARG A 59 -5.56 8.86 7.32
C ARG A 59 -4.05 8.83 7.10
N GLN A 60 -3.44 7.64 6.97
CA GLN A 60 -2.04 7.52 6.58
C GLN A 60 -1.77 8.27 5.26
N ALA A 61 -2.52 7.97 4.20
CA ALA A 61 -2.37 8.62 2.89
C ALA A 61 -2.50 10.15 3.01
N TYR A 62 -3.48 10.61 3.79
CA TYR A 62 -3.75 12.02 3.99
C TYR A 62 -2.60 12.76 4.70
N LEU A 63 -2.12 12.22 5.83
CA LEU A 63 -1.03 12.85 6.58
C LEU A 63 0.28 12.86 5.78
N HIS A 64 0.55 11.79 5.03
CA HIS A 64 1.69 11.75 4.11
C HIS A 64 1.55 12.81 3.00
N ALA A 65 0.35 13.00 2.43
CA ALA A 65 0.11 14.08 1.46
C ALA A 65 0.37 15.47 2.08
N GLN A 66 -0.02 15.70 3.33
CA GLN A 66 0.19 16.97 4.03
C GLN A 66 1.67 17.34 4.17
N VAL A 67 2.51 16.41 4.62
CA VAL A 67 3.93 16.70 4.86
C VAL A 67 4.69 16.86 3.54
N HIS A 68 4.38 16.07 2.51
CA HIS A 68 4.98 16.24 1.18
C HIS A 68 4.56 17.55 0.53
N ASN A 69 3.30 17.96 0.66
CA ASN A 69 2.84 19.26 0.18
C ASN A 69 3.52 20.42 0.93
N GLN A 70 3.71 20.31 2.25
CA GLN A 70 4.43 21.34 3.01
C GLN A 70 5.90 21.42 2.61
N ALA A 71 6.57 20.28 2.40
CA ALA A 71 7.94 20.27 1.91
C ALA A 71 8.06 20.90 0.52
N GLY A 72 7.07 20.72 -0.36
CA GLY A 72 7.03 21.38 -1.67
C GLY A 72 6.67 22.87 -1.65
N SER A 73 6.29 23.43 -0.50
CA SER A 73 5.83 24.83 -0.40
C SER A 73 6.94 25.88 -0.35
N ASP A 74 8.19 25.45 -0.16
CA ASP A 74 9.33 26.33 0.04
C ASP A 74 10.60 25.64 -0.48
N ASP A 75 11.25 26.25 -1.47
CA ASP A 75 12.45 25.71 -2.13
C ASP A 75 13.64 25.48 -1.18
N ARG A 76 13.59 26.03 0.05
CA ARG A 76 14.62 25.77 1.08
C ARG A 76 14.50 24.37 1.69
N TYR A 77 13.34 23.74 1.60
CA TYR A 77 13.24 22.30 1.85
C TYR A 77 13.91 21.57 0.69
N ALA A 78 15.09 21.00 0.94
CA ALA A 78 15.83 20.19 -0.02
C ALA A 78 15.19 18.80 -0.27
N GLY A 79 14.11 18.47 0.45
CA GLY A 79 13.36 17.23 0.32
C GLY A 79 12.83 16.71 1.64
N LEU A 80 12.05 15.63 1.55
CA LEU A 80 11.47 14.94 2.69
C LEU A 80 11.48 13.42 2.48
N VAL A 81 11.93 12.70 3.50
CA VAL A 81 11.71 11.25 3.64
C VAL A 81 10.75 11.04 4.81
N ALA A 82 9.55 10.56 4.49
CA ALA A 82 8.58 10.19 5.51
C ALA A 82 8.95 8.83 6.11
N TRP A 83 8.55 8.61 7.36
CA TRP A 83 8.89 7.41 8.09
C TRP A 83 7.67 6.48 8.25
N SER A 84 7.62 5.30 7.64
CA SER A 84 8.65 4.62 6.86
C SER A 84 8.04 3.99 5.61
N ALA A 85 8.92 3.47 4.74
CA ALA A 85 8.46 2.73 3.58
C ALA A 85 7.76 1.42 3.99
N ILE A 86 8.34 0.67 4.92
CA ILE A 86 7.95 -0.69 5.28
C ILE A 86 7.81 -0.75 6.80
N ASP A 87 6.82 -1.50 7.28
CA ASP A 87 6.75 -1.95 8.67
C ASP A 87 7.99 -2.76 9.05
N TYR A 88 8.37 -2.70 10.32
CA TYR A 88 9.62 -3.31 10.78
C TYR A 88 9.57 -3.72 12.25
N GLN A 89 10.33 -4.76 12.61
CA GLN A 89 10.43 -5.20 13.99
C GLN A 89 11.10 -4.12 14.86
N SER A 90 10.53 -3.86 16.02
CA SER A 90 11.11 -2.93 16.99
C SER A 90 10.57 -3.20 18.40
N ILE A 91 11.43 -2.94 19.39
CA ILE A 91 11.05 -2.90 20.81
C ILE A 91 10.96 -1.47 21.35
N ASN A 92 11.23 -0.45 20.50
CA ASN A 92 11.25 0.95 20.90
C ASN A 92 10.18 1.77 20.18
N GLY A 93 9.11 2.14 20.88
CA GLY A 93 7.96 2.82 20.27
C GLY A 93 6.67 2.88 21.11
N GLY A 94 6.64 2.28 22.31
CA GLY A 94 5.48 2.34 23.20
C GLY A 94 4.21 1.77 22.55
N ASN A 95 3.10 2.52 22.59
CA ASN A 95 1.82 2.11 22.01
C ASN A 95 1.81 2.04 20.47
N ARG A 96 2.91 2.39 19.80
CA ARG A 96 3.09 2.28 18.33
C ARG A 96 3.74 0.96 17.92
N ILE A 97 3.89 0.05 18.87
CA ILE A 97 4.32 -1.32 18.66
C ILE A 97 3.15 -2.25 18.99
N TYR A 98 2.91 -3.19 18.09
CA TYR A 98 1.99 -4.30 18.32
C TYR A 98 2.74 -5.59 17.98
N GLU A 99 2.81 -6.51 18.94
CA GLU A 99 3.52 -7.81 18.81
C GLU A 99 4.97 -7.67 18.32
N GLY A 100 5.71 -6.66 18.81
CA GLY A 100 7.11 -6.44 18.44
C GLY A 100 7.31 -5.83 17.05
N LEU A 101 6.24 -5.38 16.39
CA LEU A 101 6.27 -4.72 15.09
C LEU A 101 5.82 -3.25 15.20
N LYS A 102 6.52 -2.37 14.50
CA LYS A 102 6.03 -1.03 14.18
C LYS A 102 5.26 -1.06 12.88
N TRP A 103 4.04 -0.53 12.93
CA TRP A 103 3.04 -0.59 11.85
C TRP A 103 2.84 0.75 11.11
N ASN A 104 3.86 1.60 11.12
CA ASN A 104 3.82 2.94 10.54
C ASN A 104 4.22 2.98 9.05
N GLY A 105 4.70 1.87 8.50
CA GLY A 105 5.08 1.76 7.10
C GLY A 105 3.88 1.90 6.18
N VAL A 106 4.07 2.50 5.01
CA VAL A 106 3.04 2.51 3.95
C VAL A 106 2.94 1.17 3.21
N LEU A 107 3.95 0.31 3.39
CA LEU A 107 3.95 -1.10 3.05
C LEU A 107 4.04 -1.92 4.34
N ASP A 108 3.46 -3.11 4.36
CA ASP A 108 3.65 -4.06 5.46
C ASP A 108 5.02 -4.78 5.38
N THR A 109 5.27 -5.69 6.33
CA THR A 109 6.50 -6.50 6.39
C THR A 109 6.66 -7.44 5.20
N PHE A 110 5.58 -7.77 4.51
CA PHE A 110 5.61 -8.53 3.25
C PHE A 110 5.87 -7.64 2.05
N ARG A 111 5.95 -6.31 2.22
CA ARG A 111 6.02 -5.28 1.16
C ARG A 111 4.74 -5.23 0.33
N MET A 112 3.61 -5.58 0.93
CA MET A 112 2.30 -5.36 0.32
C MET A 112 1.83 -3.93 0.64
N PRO A 113 1.26 -3.22 -0.35
CA PRO A 113 0.85 -1.83 -0.16
C PRO A 113 -0.38 -1.71 0.73
N LYS A 114 -0.31 -0.81 1.70
CA LYS A 114 -1.47 -0.29 2.43
C LYS A 114 -2.10 0.86 1.66
N LEU A 115 -3.25 1.36 2.10
CA LEU A 115 -3.92 2.53 1.51
C LEU A 115 -2.99 3.76 1.43
N GLY A 116 -2.13 3.94 2.45
CA GLY A 116 -1.11 4.99 2.48
C GLY A 116 -0.12 4.97 1.32
N ALA A 117 0.16 3.82 0.70
CA ALA A 117 1.07 3.74 -0.44
C ALA A 117 0.52 4.45 -1.70
N GLY A 118 -0.80 4.66 -1.77
CA GLY A 118 -1.46 5.31 -2.90
C GLY A 118 -0.89 6.69 -3.21
N ILE A 119 -0.59 7.50 -2.17
CA ILE A 119 -0.09 8.87 -2.36
C ILE A 119 1.24 8.89 -3.12
N TYR A 120 2.13 7.95 -2.82
CA TYR A 120 3.43 7.82 -3.48
C TYR A 120 3.30 7.25 -4.88
N ARG A 121 2.47 6.21 -5.05
CA ARG A 121 2.30 5.56 -6.36
C ARG A 121 1.75 6.52 -7.40
N ALA A 122 0.96 7.51 -6.99
CA ALA A 122 0.40 8.55 -7.82
C ALA A 122 1.40 9.64 -8.22
N GLN A 123 2.59 9.79 -7.60
CA GLN A 123 3.52 10.87 -7.94
C GLN A 123 4.38 10.60 -9.19
N VAL A 124 3.87 9.82 -10.15
CA VAL A 124 4.54 9.50 -11.41
C VAL A 124 3.76 10.13 -12.56
N ASP A 125 4.46 10.52 -13.62
CA ASP A 125 3.83 11.01 -14.84
C ASP A 125 2.81 9.99 -15.38
N PRO A 126 1.55 10.39 -15.64
CA PRO A 126 0.52 9.47 -16.12
C PRO A 126 0.85 8.87 -17.49
N ARG A 127 1.71 9.51 -18.30
CA ARG A 127 2.22 8.96 -19.57
C ARG A 127 3.17 7.78 -19.38
N ILE A 128 3.79 7.66 -18.20
CA ILE A 128 4.62 6.51 -17.82
C ILE A 128 3.75 5.42 -17.22
N ARG A 129 2.88 5.80 -16.28
CA ARG A 129 1.99 4.85 -15.58
C ARG A 129 0.77 5.58 -15.01
N PRO A 130 -0.41 5.43 -15.62
CA PRO A 130 -1.66 5.89 -15.02
C PRO A 130 -1.92 5.22 -13.67
N VAL A 131 -2.39 5.99 -12.70
CA VAL A 131 -2.65 5.55 -11.32
C VAL A 131 -4.02 6.03 -10.88
N VAL A 132 -4.85 5.11 -10.39
CA VAL A 132 -6.06 5.39 -9.61
C VAL A 132 -6.05 4.43 -8.43
N GLU A 133 -5.73 4.93 -7.24
CA GLU A 133 -5.65 4.16 -6.00
C GLU A 133 -6.53 4.82 -4.92
N PRO A 134 -7.73 4.29 -4.70
CA PRO A 134 -8.57 4.69 -3.58
C PRO A 134 -7.86 4.49 -2.24
N ALA A 135 -7.92 5.48 -1.37
CA ALA A 135 -7.51 5.34 0.03
C ALA A 135 -8.71 4.89 0.88
N PHE A 136 -9.44 3.88 0.40
CA PHE A 136 -10.57 3.24 1.08
C PHE A 136 -10.84 1.87 0.46
N TYR A 137 -11.69 1.07 1.12
CA TYR A 137 -12.22 -0.18 0.57
C TYR A 137 -13.68 0.02 0.14
N TRP A 138 -14.10 -0.61 -0.96
CA TRP A 138 -15.51 -0.68 -1.35
C TRP A 138 -16.10 -1.98 -0.79
N ASP A 139 -16.33 -1.95 0.52
CA ASP A 139 -16.76 -3.11 1.30
C ASP A 139 -17.86 -2.71 2.28
N PHE A 140 -18.84 -3.59 2.45
CA PHE A 140 -20.00 -3.38 3.33
C PHE A 140 -20.17 -4.55 4.30
N GLY A 141 -19.09 -5.29 4.60
CA GLY A 141 -19.11 -6.34 5.62
C GLY A 141 -19.23 -5.78 7.04
N PRO A 142 -19.39 -6.65 8.07
CA PRO A 142 -19.66 -6.23 9.45
C PRO A 142 -18.59 -5.32 10.09
N LYS A 143 -17.35 -5.35 9.60
CA LYS A 143 -16.23 -4.52 10.07
C LYS A 143 -16.00 -3.27 9.20
N SER A 144 -16.82 -3.08 8.17
CA SER A 144 -16.74 -1.97 7.22
C SER A 144 -17.90 -0.99 7.39
N PRO A 145 -17.72 0.30 7.08
CA PRO A 145 -18.79 1.30 7.12
C PRO A 145 -19.95 0.91 6.20
N GLN A 146 -21.14 0.77 6.77
CA GLN A 146 -22.36 0.42 6.01
C GLN A 146 -22.86 1.58 5.15
N ASP A 147 -22.45 2.80 5.45
CA ASP A 147 -22.78 4.03 4.73
C ASP A 147 -21.72 4.41 3.67
N GLY A 148 -20.81 3.48 3.35
CA GLY A 148 -19.74 3.67 2.38
C GLY A 148 -18.55 4.48 2.89
N PRO A 149 -17.58 4.77 2.02
CA PRO A 149 -16.35 5.49 2.39
C PRO A 149 -16.57 6.92 2.95
N GLY A 150 -17.77 7.47 2.79
CA GLY A 150 -18.17 8.74 3.39
C GLY A 150 -17.90 10.00 2.54
N PRO A 151 -18.11 11.20 3.11
CA PRO A 151 -18.19 12.45 2.35
C PRO A 151 -16.85 13.01 1.86
N GLN A 152 -15.73 12.40 2.27
CA GLN A 152 -14.37 12.85 1.96
C GLN A 152 -13.49 11.68 1.51
N ALA A 153 -14.07 10.75 0.74
CA ALA A 153 -13.35 9.59 0.24
C ALA A 153 -12.19 10.03 -0.67
N MET A 154 -10.97 9.77 -0.23
CA MET A 154 -9.74 10.20 -0.91
C MET A 154 -9.36 9.19 -2.00
N ILE A 155 -9.03 9.69 -3.19
CA ILE A 155 -8.50 8.89 -4.30
C ILE A 155 -7.14 9.46 -4.70
N CYS A 156 -6.08 8.67 -4.53
CA CYS A 156 -4.74 9.03 -4.98
C CYS A 156 -4.62 8.72 -6.47
N SER A 157 -4.46 9.75 -7.31
CA SER A 157 -4.39 9.59 -8.76
C SER A 157 -3.49 10.64 -9.41
N ASN A 158 -2.93 10.30 -10.57
CA ASN A 158 -2.24 11.22 -11.47
C ASN A 158 -3.07 11.58 -12.72
N CYS A 159 -4.35 11.24 -12.73
CA CYS A 159 -5.28 11.62 -13.79
C CYS A 159 -5.79 13.05 -13.59
N ASP A 160 -6.10 13.75 -14.69
CA ASP A 160 -6.63 15.12 -14.69
C ASP A 160 -8.08 15.17 -14.18
N ARG A 161 -8.84 14.10 -14.45
CA ARG A 161 -10.23 13.92 -14.04
C ARG A 161 -10.53 12.46 -13.73
N LEU A 162 -11.38 12.25 -12.73
CA LEU A 162 -11.98 10.95 -12.43
C LEU A 162 -13.49 11.01 -12.67
N GLU A 163 -14.01 10.02 -13.39
CA GLU A 163 -15.45 9.78 -13.54
C GLU A 163 -15.84 8.57 -12.67
N ILE A 164 -16.75 8.77 -11.72
CA ILE A 164 -17.15 7.78 -10.72
C ILE A 164 -18.57 7.31 -11.01
N TYR A 165 -18.77 6.00 -10.99
CA TYR A 165 -20.06 5.35 -11.16
C TYR A 165 -20.32 4.40 -10.00
N VAL A 166 -21.57 4.37 -9.52
CA VAL A 166 -22.05 3.39 -8.53
C VAL A 166 -23.20 2.63 -9.17
N GLY A 167 -23.01 1.32 -9.37
CA GLY A 167 -23.80 0.54 -10.31
C GLY A 167 -23.69 1.10 -11.72
N ASP A 168 -24.82 1.22 -12.42
CA ASP A 168 -24.87 1.79 -13.77
C ASP A 168 -25.01 3.32 -13.78
N ARG A 169 -25.11 3.95 -12.60
CA ARG A 169 -25.35 5.39 -12.48
C ARG A 169 -24.04 6.16 -12.38
N HIS A 170 -23.88 7.19 -13.21
CA HIS A 170 -22.84 8.21 -13.00
C HIS A 170 -23.10 8.94 -11.69
N HIS A 171 -22.13 8.90 -10.78
CA HIS A 171 -22.24 9.40 -9.42
C HIS A 171 -21.59 10.78 -9.27
N ALA A 172 -20.36 10.94 -9.78
CA ALA A 172 -19.63 12.20 -9.71
C ALA A 172 -18.51 12.28 -10.75
N ALA A 173 -18.14 13.51 -11.11
CA ALA A 173 -16.89 13.84 -11.79
C ALA A 173 -16.04 14.70 -10.83
N VAL A 174 -14.80 14.32 -10.59
CA VAL A 174 -13.89 15.06 -9.68
C VAL A 174 -12.54 15.32 -10.32
N THR A 175 -11.91 16.42 -9.93
CA THR A 175 -10.56 16.82 -10.34
C THR A 175 -9.62 16.86 -9.14
N PRO A 176 -8.30 16.81 -9.34
CA PRO A 176 -7.31 16.94 -8.28
C PRO A 176 -7.56 18.15 -7.37
N ALA A 177 -7.39 17.97 -6.06
CA ALA A 177 -7.61 19.01 -5.05
C ALA A 177 -6.42 19.98 -4.95
N VAL A 178 -6.08 20.65 -6.06
CA VAL A 178 -4.93 21.56 -6.19
C VAL A 178 -4.98 22.68 -5.14
N ALA A 179 -6.17 23.21 -4.82
CA ALA A 179 -6.29 24.24 -3.79
C ALA A 179 -5.90 23.74 -2.38
N LYS A 180 -6.07 22.43 -2.11
CA LYS A 180 -5.74 21.79 -0.83
C LYS A 180 -4.29 21.33 -0.77
N PHE A 181 -3.75 20.86 -1.89
CA PHE A 181 -2.36 20.40 -2.00
C PHE A 181 -1.65 21.02 -3.23
N PRO A 182 -1.39 22.34 -3.21
CA PRO A 182 -0.89 23.07 -4.39
C PRO A 182 0.55 22.71 -4.80
N TYR A 183 1.29 22.01 -3.94
CA TYR A 183 2.70 21.70 -4.14
C TYR A 183 2.98 20.21 -4.37
N LEU A 184 1.94 19.37 -4.41
CA LEU A 184 2.09 18.00 -4.90
C LEU A 184 2.02 18.02 -6.44
N PRO A 185 2.95 17.33 -7.14
CA PRO A 185 2.86 17.18 -8.59
C PRO A 185 1.52 16.58 -9.05
N TYR A 186 1.01 15.61 -8.32
CA TYR A 186 -0.29 14.98 -8.56
C TYR A 186 -1.11 14.95 -7.27
N PRO A 187 -1.89 16.02 -6.99
CA PRO A 187 -2.75 16.10 -5.81
C PRO A 187 -3.84 15.02 -5.83
N PRO A 188 -4.21 14.45 -4.66
CA PRO A 188 -5.34 13.53 -4.58
C PRO A 188 -6.66 14.24 -4.92
N SER A 189 -7.66 13.45 -5.33
CA SER A 189 -9.05 13.89 -5.48
C SER A 189 -9.89 13.44 -4.28
N PHE A 190 -11.01 14.12 -4.03
CA PHE A 190 -11.96 13.77 -2.97
C PHE A 190 -13.36 13.71 -3.56
N VAL A 191 -14.14 12.71 -3.15
CA VAL A 191 -15.51 12.51 -3.59
C VAL A 191 -16.37 12.10 -2.40
N ASP A 192 -17.63 12.54 -2.39
CA ASP A 192 -18.63 12.02 -1.46
C ASP A 192 -19.10 10.65 -1.95
N LEU A 193 -18.79 9.60 -1.17
CA LEU A 193 -19.26 8.23 -1.39
C LEU A 193 -20.11 7.74 -0.22
N THR A 194 -20.92 8.63 0.35
CA THR A 194 -21.99 8.23 1.25
C THR A 194 -23.11 7.55 0.45
N VAL A 195 -23.33 6.27 0.72
CA VAL A 195 -24.31 5.40 0.05
C VAL A 195 -24.99 4.49 1.06
N ASP A 196 -26.09 3.84 0.70
CA ASP A 196 -26.60 2.71 1.46
C ASP A 196 -25.92 1.42 0.98
N GLY A 197 -25.01 0.86 1.78
CA GLY A 197 -24.24 -0.33 1.44
C GLY A 197 -25.08 -1.57 1.15
N ALA A 198 -26.30 -1.65 1.69
CA ALA A 198 -27.21 -2.77 1.42
C ALA A 198 -27.78 -2.75 -0.02
N SER A 199 -27.81 -1.57 -0.65
CA SER A 199 -28.33 -1.38 -2.01
C SER A 199 -27.30 -0.83 -3.00
N ALA A 200 -26.06 -0.59 -2.53
CA ALA A 200 -24.97 -0.09 -3.35
C ALA A 200 -24.60 -1.10 -4.46
N GLY A 201 -24.44 -0.58 -5.69
CA GLY A 201 -23.89 -1.35 -6.80
C GLY A 201 -22.36 -1.32 -6.81
N ASP A 202 -21.78 -1.95 -7.83
CA ASP A 202 -20.33 -1.92 -8.06
C ASP A 202 -19.81 -0.49 -8.23
N LEU A 203 -18.68 -0.19 -7.63
CA LEU A 203 -17.97 1.06 -7.86
C LEU A 203 -17.09 0.91 -9.10
N ARG A 204 -17.20 1.88 -10.02
CA ARG A 204 -16.27 2.02 -11.14
C ARG A 204 -15.68 3.42 -11.14
N ILE A 205 -14.36 3.50 -11.23
CA ILE A 205 -13.62 4.76 -11.33
C ILE A 205 -12.85 4.76 -12.64
N GLU A 206 -13.15 5.71 -13.51
CA GLU A 206 -12.45 5.92 -14.77
C GLU A 206 -11.52 7.12 -14.65
N GLY A 207 -10.24 6.92 -15.00
CA GLY A 207 -9.22 7.97 -14.97
C GLY A 207 -8.98 8.53 -16.37
N TYR A 208 -9.00 9.86 -16.48
CA TYR A 208 -8.79 10.59 -17.74
C TYR A 208 -7.54 11.46 -17.68
N VAL A 209 -6.79 11.49 -18.79
CA VAL A 209 -5.69 12.43 -19.04
C VAL A 209 -6.05 13.21 -20.30
N GLY A 210 -6.27 14.51 -20.17
CA GLY A 210 -7.06 15.27 -21.12
C GLY A 210 -8.44 14.63 -21.33
N GLU A 211 -8.77 14.34 -22.59
CA GLU A 211 -10.04 13.68 -22.97
C GLU A 211 -9.93 12.14 -23.07
N GLU A 212 -8.73 11.58 -22.94
CA GLU A 212 -8.52 10.14 -23.10
C GLU A 212 -8.72 9.41 -21.76
N ARG A 213 -9.56 8.36 -21.77
CA ARG A 213 -9.69 7.43 -20.65
C ARG A 213 -8.50 6.47 -20.63
N VAL A 214 -7.55 6.70 -19.73
CA VAL A 214 -6.30 5.93 -19.65
C VAL A 214 -6.39 4.72 -18.72
N LEU A 215 -7.36 4.68 -17.78
CA LEU A 215 -7.50 3.60 -16.82
C LEU A 215 -8.96 3.43 -16.35
N THR A 216 -9.33 2.22 -15.96
CA THR A 216 -10.57 1.93 -15.23
C THR A 216 -10.29 0.99 -14.06
N ARG A 217 -10.77 1.34 -12.87
CA ARG A 217 -10.81 0.49 -11.68
C ARG A 217 -12.25 0.09 -11.39
N LYS A 218 -12.45 -1.15 -10.94
CA LYS A 218 -13.76 -1.69 -10.55
C LYS A 218 -13.67 -2.36 -9.19
N PHE A 219 -14.73 -2.24 -8.40
CA PHE A 219 -14.85 -2.81 -7.07
C PHE A 219 -16.27 -3.34 -6.91
N ALA A 220 -16.41 -4.59 -6.49
CA ALA A 220 -17.71 -5.21 -6.35
C ALA A 220 -18.37 -4.77 -5.03
N ALA A 221 -19.66 -4.50 -5.03
CA ALA A 221 -20.41 -4.39 -3.77
C ALA A 221 -20.71 -5.77 -3.17
N ASP A 222 -21.10 -6.72 -4.02
CA ASP A 222 -21.44 -8.09 -3.63
C ASP A 222 -20.19 -8.96 -3.37
N PRO A 223 -20.04 -9.55 -2.17
CA PRO A 223 -18.92 -10.42 -1.81
C PRO A 223 -19.03 -11.84 -2.38
N GLY A 224 -20.13 -12.21 -3.05
CA GLY A 224 -20.34 -13.56 -3.57
C GLY A 224 -19.33 -14.04 -4.62
N GLY A 225 -18.50 -13.14 -5.16
CA GLY A 225 -17.41 -13.45 -6.09
C GLY A 225 -16.00 -13.30 -5.49
N ASP A 226 -15.91 -13.18 -4.16
CA ASP A 226 -14.64 -13.03 -3.48
C ASP A 226 -13.83 -14.33 -3.55
N HIS A 227 -12.53 -14.22 -3.80
CA HIS A 227 -11.64 -15.37 -3.98
C HIS A 227 -10.20 -15.05 -3.55
N LEU A 228 -9.42 -16.12 -3.41
CA LEU A 228 -8.00 -16.02 -3.11
C LEU A 228 -7.22 -15.73 -4.40
N ALA A 229 -6.55 -14.59 -4.46
CA ALA A 229 -5.57 -14.28 -5.50
C ALA A 229 -4.16 -14.56 -4.98
N MET A 230 -3.29 -15.09 -5.84
CA MET A 230 -1.92 -15.46 -5.51
C MET A 230 -1.03 -15.26 -6.73
N ASP A 231 0.18 -14.73 -6.54
CA ASP A 231 1.16 -14.55 -7.61
C ASP A 231 2.59 -14.62 -7.05
N VAL A 232 3.58 -14.59 -7.94
CA VAL A 232 5.00 -14.66 -7.60
C VAL A 232 5.77 -13.50 -8.23
N ASP A 233 6.69 -12.90 -7.46
CA ASP A 233 7.48 -11.76 -7.93
C ASP A 233 8.43 -12.15 -9.08
N ASP A 234 9.16 -13.26 -8.93
CA ASP A 234 9.97 -13.85 -10.00
C ASP A 234 9.65 -15.35 -10.16
N PRO A 235 9.13 -15.80 -11.31
CA PRO A 235 8.83 -17.21 -11.56
C PRO A 235 10.10 -18.06 -11.81
N LYS A 236 11.30 -17.47 -11.77
CA LYS A 236 12.57 -18.18 -12.00
C LYS A 236 13.57 -17.81 -10.90
N ILE A 237 14.09 -18.82 -10.22
CA ILE A 237 15.15 -18.66 -9.22
C ILE A 237 16.34 -19.55 -9.57
N ARG A 238 17.53 -19.21 -9.09
CA ARG A 238 18.73 -20.03 -9.23
C ARG A 238 18.74 -21.12 -8.17
N ALA A 239 19.01 -22.36 -8.56
CA ALA A 239 19.15 -23.51 -7.65
C ALA A 239 20.50 -23.48 -6.92
N ASP A 240 20.77 -22.42 -6.15
CA ASP A 240 22.01 -22.22 -5.40
C ASP A 240 21.85 -22.32 -3.88
N GLY A 241 20.62 -22.56 -3.40
CA GLY A 241 20.33 -22.68 -1.97
C GLY A 241 20.08 -21.36 -1.25
N SER A 242 20.25 -20.23 -1.94
CA SER A 242 20.10 -18.88 -1.38
C SER A 242 19.07 -18.04 -2.12
N ASP A 243 18.96 -18.20 -3.43
CA ASP A 243 18.00 -17.45 -4.25
C ASP A 243 16.56 -17.80 -3.85
N ALA A 244 15.72 -16.78 -3.74
CA ALA A 244 14.36 -16.91 -3.27
C ALA A 244 13.46 -15.89 -3.95
N THR A 245 12.20 -16.27 -4.12
CA THR A 245 11.16 -15.42 -4.70
C THR A 245 10.00 -15.29 -3.72
N ARG A 246 9.40 -14.10 -3.64
CA ARG A 246 8.22 -13.88 -2.79
C ARG A 246 6.98 -14.35 -3.54
N VAL A 247 6.17 -15.13 -2.86
CA VAL A 247 4.84 -15.55 -3.31
C VAL A 247 3.84 -14.83 -2.42
N TRP A 248 3.12 -13.87 -2.99
CA TRP A 248 2.11 -13.09 -2.27
C TRP A 248 0.71 -13.64 -2.54
N PHE A 249 -0.18 -13.43 -1.58
CA PHE A 249 -1.58 -13.80 -1.69
C PHE A 249 -2.47 -12.78 -0.99
N ARG A 250 -3.70 -12.62 -1.48
CA ARG A 250 -4.68 -11.68 -0.96
C ARG A 250 -6.11 -12.10 -1.27
N ALA A 251 -7.04 -11.72 -0.41
CA ALA A 251 -8.46 -11.77 -0.69
C ALA A 251 -8.82 -10.64 -1.66
N VAL A 252 -9.53 -10.99 -2.71
CA VAL A 252 -10.01 -10.03 -3.71
C VAL A 252 -11.45 -10.29 -4.07
N ASP A 253 -12.12 -9.24 -4.51
CA ASP A 253 -13.41 -9.37 -5.17
C ASP A 253 -13.28 -9.94 -6.60
N ARG A 254 -14.41 -10.13 -7.27
CA ARG A 254 -14.47 -10.63 -8.66
C ARG A 254 -13.74 -9.76 -9.69
N HIS A 255 -13.41 -8.51 -9.37
CA HIS A 255 -12.65 -7.60 -10.24
C HIS A 255 -11.16 -7.53 -9.86
N GLY A 256 -10.72 -8.29 -8.86
CA GLY A 256 -9.35 -8.28 -8.37
C GLY A 256 -9.04 -7.12 -7.42
N SER A 257 -10.05 -6.39 -6.92
CA SER A 257 -9.85 -5.33 -5.93
C SER A 257 -9.81 -5.91 -4.51
N PRO A 258 -9.05 -5.32 -3.57
CA PRO A 258 -8.84 -5.89 -2.24
C PRO A 258 -10.14 -6.06 -1.45
N ARG A 259 -10.28 -7.21 -0.80
CA ARG A 259 -11.33 -7.47 0.20
C ARG A 259 -10.72 -7.45 1.60
N PRO A 260 -11.01 -6.42 2.41
CA PRO A 260 -10.41 -6.29 3.73
C PRO A 260 -11.07 -7.24 4.73
N TYR A 261 -10.44 -7.41 5.88
CA TYR A 261 -11.04 -8.03 7.07
C TYR A 261 -11.46 -9.50 6.93
N VAL A 262 -10.98 -10.20 5.90
CA VAL A 262 -11.13 -11.65 5.80
C VAL A 262 -10.48 -12.32 7.01
N GLU A 263 -11.20 -13.27 7.60
CA GLU A 263 -10.75 -14.07 8.73
C GLU A 263 -10.35 -15.48 8.30
N GLY A 264 -9.65 -16.20 9.19
CA GLY A 264 -9.27 -17.60 8.97
C GLY A 264 -7.77 -17.79 8.74
N GLU A 265 -7.40 -19.03 8.49
CA GLU A 265 -6.03 -19.44 8.20
C GLU A 265 -5.90 -19.91 6.75
N LEU A 266 -4.73 -19.68 6.17
CA LEU A 266 -4.38 -20.12 4.83
C LEU A 266 -3.32 -21.22 4.93
N SER A 267 -3.62 -22.38 4.37
CA SER A 267 -2.70 -23.53 4.35
C SER A 267 -1.91 -23.56 3.06
N LEU A 268 -0.60 -23.77 3.14
CA LEU A 268 0.29 -23.83 1.97
C LEU A 268 0.88 -25.21 1.77
N THR A 269 0.96 -25.63 0.51
CA THR A 269 1.67 -26.85 0.08
C THR A 269 2.72 -26.49 -0.97
N VAL A 270 3.94 -26.99 -0.81
CA VAL A 270 5.05 -26.81 -1.76
C VAL A 270 5.50 -28.18 -2.28
N GLU A 271 5.43 -28.35 -3.60
CA GLU A 271 5.92 -29.52 -4.32
C GLU A 271 7.16 -29.14 -5.14
N GLY A 272 8.17 -30.03 -5.22
CA GLY A 272 9.39 -29.80 -5.99
C GLY A 272 10.57 -29.29 -5.16
N PRO A 273 11.65 -28.79 -5.80
CA PRO A 273 12.92 -28.48 -5.12
C PRO A 273 12.97 -27.08 -4.49
N GLY A 274 11.91 -26.69 -3.76
CA GLY A 274 11.81 -25.42 -3.03
C GLY A 274 11.49 -25.62 -1.55
N ASP A 275 12.01 -24.74 -0.71
CA ASP A 275 11.68 -24.67 0.71
C ASP A 275 10.79 -23.45 0.99
N LEU A 276 9.69 -23.68 1.72
CA LEU A 276 8.84 -22.61 2.24
C LEU A 276 9.57 -21.88 3.37
N VAL A 277 9.61 -20.55 3.27
CA VAL A 277 10.12 -19.65 4.32
C VAL A 277 9.01 -18.66 4.68
N GLY A 278 8.43 -18.83 5.85
CA GLY A 278 7.27 -18.10 6.35
C GLY A 278 6.38 -19.02 7.20
N ASP A 279 5.29 -18.46 7.72
CA ASP A 279 4.34 -19.22 8.54
C ASP A 279 3.47 -20.13 7.68
N ASN A 280 3.18 -21.33 8.20
CA ASN A 280 2.26 -22.29 7.61
C ASN A 280 1.68 -23.20 8.73
N PRO A 281 0.36 -23.14 9.03
CA PRO A 281 -0.63 -22.27 8.40
C PRO A 281 -0.31 -20.78 8.61
N PHE A 282 -0.71 -19.96 7.63
CA PHE A 282 -0.58 -18.52 7.68
C PHE A 282 -1.84 -17.91 8.31
N ASP A 283 -1.70 -17.09 9.35
CA ASP A 283 -2.82 -16.37 9.97
C ASP A 283 -3.30 -15.23 9.04
N PHE A 284 -4.28 -15.56 8.20
CA PHE A 284 -4.80 -14.63 7.19
C PHE A 284 -5.67 -13.56 7.81
N GLY A 285 -6.38 -13.91 8.89
CA GLY A 285 -7.18 -13.02 9.71
C GLY A 285 -6.39 -11.90 10.36
N ALA A 286 -5.28 -12.23 11.04
CA ALA A 286 -4.43 -11.24 11.71
C ALA A 286 -3.80 -10.24 10.72
N ASN A 287 -3.68 -10.62 9.45
CA ASN A 287 -3.12 -9.77 8.39
C ASN A 287 -4.18 -9.13 7.48
N GLY A 288 -5.48 -9.27 7.80
CA GLY A 288 -6.56 -8.58 7.09
C GLY A 288 -6.77 -9.08 5.66
N GLY A 289 -6.52 -10.36 5.40
CA GLY A 289 -6.71 -10.96 4.08
C GLY A 289 -5.60 -10.67 3.09
N VAL A 290 -4.38 -10.39 3.55
CA VAL A 290 -3.18 -10.24 2.70
C VAL A 290 -1.97 -10.86 3.36
N GLY A 291 -1.02 -11.38 2.58
CA GLY A 291 0.20 -11.96 3.11
C GLY A 291 1.17 -12.37 2.02
N ALA A 292 2.33 -12.86 2.46
CA ALA A 292 3.27 -13.51 1.56
C ALA A 292 4.14 -14.54 2.31
N ILE A 293 4.71 -15.45 1.53
CA ILE A 293 5.80 -16.32 1.93
C ILE A 293 6.95 -16.18 0.93
N TRP A 294 8.12 -16.72 1.26
CA TRP A 294 9.21 -16.87 0.31
C TRP A 294 9.41 -18.34 -0.04
N ILE A 295 9.71 -18.60 -1.31
CA ILE A 295 10.17 -19.90 -1.79
C ILE A 295 11.65 -19.78 -2.08
N ARG A 296 12.45 -20.42 -1.23
CA ARG A 296 13.90 -20.49 -1.40
C ARG A 296 14.28 -21.74 -2.18
N SER A 297 15.21 -21.62 -3.11
CA SER A 297 15.73 -22.76 -3.85
C SER A 297 16.50 -23.73 -2.96
N ARG A 298 16.55 -25.00 -3.35
CA ARG A 298 17.52 -25.96 -2.79
C ARG A 298 18.80 -25.97 -3.64
N PRO A 299 20.00 -26.06 -3.03
CA PRO A 299 21.26 -26.04 -3.77
C PRO A 299 21.36 -27.24 -4.71
N ASP A 300 21.77 -26.98 -5.96
CA ASP A 300 22.01 -27.97 -7.03
C ASP A 300 20.81 -28.86 -7.38
N ARG A 301 19.59 -28.39 -7.08
CA ARG A 301 18.33 -29.09 -7.36
C ARG A 301 17.45 -28.27 -8.30
N PRO A 302 17.76 -28.23 -9.61
CA PRO A 302 16.90 -27.57 -10.59
C PRO A 302 15.58 -28.34 -10.77
N GLY A 303 14.51 -27.63 -11.13
CA GLY A 303 13.21 -28.25 -11.39
C GLY A 303 12.04 -27.30 -11.23
N ALA A 304 10.85 -27.81 -11.55
CA ALA A 304 9.60 -27.09 -11.31
C ALA A 304 9.22 -27.17 -9.82
N ILE A 305 8.83 -26.04 -9.26
CA ILE A 305 8.26 -25.91 -7.93
C ILE A 305 6.81 -25.45 -8.10
N ARG A 306 5.86 -26.15 -7.48
CA ARG A 306 4.46 -25.73 -7.42
C ARG A 306 4.13 -25.34 -5.99
N VAL A 307 3.51 -24.18 -5.82
CA VAL A 307 3.01 -23.72 -4.53
C VAL A 307 1.50 -23.59 -4.65
N ARG A 308 0.76 -24.23 -3.75
CA ARG A 308 -0.70 -24.12 -3.63
C ARG A 308 -1.05 -23.52 -2.29
N ALA A 309 -2.01 -22.61 -2.29
CA ALA A 309 -2.62 -22.02 -1.11
C ALA A 309 -4.11 -22.40 -1.07
N GLU A 310 -4.60 -22.72 0.12
CA GLU A 310 -6.00 -23.09 0.36
C GLU A 310 -6.57 -22.27 1.51
N HIS A 311 -7.75 -21.70 1.30
CA HIS A 311 -8.53 -20.97 2.30
C HIS A 311 -9.95 -21.55 2.39
N PRO A 312 -10.51 -21.82 3.58
CA PRO A 312 -11.80 -22.51 3.73
C PRO A 312 -12.98 -21.85 3.02
N VAL A 313 -12.94 -20.52 2.85
CA VAL A 313 -14.03 -19.74 2.23
C VAL A 313 -13.68 -19.23 0.84
N LEU A 314 -12.41 -18.88 0.60
CA LEU A 314 -11.99 -18.18 -0.62
C LEU A 314 -11.47 -19.13 -1.71
N GLY A 315 -11.48 -20.43 -1.43
CA GLY A 315 -11.02 -21.46 -2.36
C GLY A 315 -9.50 -21.60 -2.36
N GLU A 316 -8.98 -21.94 -3.54
CA GLU A 316 -7.57 -22.28 -3.74
C GLU A 316 -6.94 -21.42 -4.84
N ALA A 317 -5.62 -21.26 -4.74
CA ALA A 317 -4.80 -20.66 -5.79
C ALA A 317 -3.46 -21.37 -5.87
N ASP A 318 -2.83 -21.39 -7.06
CA ASP A 318 -1.49 -21.94 -7.22
C ASP A 318 -0.63 -21.13 -8.18
N VAL A 319 0.68 -21.18 -7.94
CA VAL A 319 1.71 -20.57 -8.79
C VAL A 319 2.82 -21.57 -9.08
N ARG A 320 3.56 -21.31 -10.16
CA ARG A 320 4.68 -22.15 -10.59
C ARG A 320 5.96 -21.35 -10.64
N ILE A 321 7.02 -21.93 -10.10
CA ILE A 321 8.37 -21.39 -10.08
C ILE A 321 9.29 -22.42 -10.72
N VAL A 322 10.36 -21.97 -11.40
CA VAL A 322 11.39 -22.85 -11.94
C VAL A 322 12.72 -22.54 -11.30
N ALA A 323 13.26 -23.53 -10.58
CA ALA A 323 14.65 -23.50 -10.12
C ALA A 323 15.59 -23.85 -11.28
N LEU A 324 16.38 -22.89 -11.73
CA LEU A 324 17.34 -23.03 -12.83
C LEU A 324 18.67 -23.55 -12.30
N ARG A 325 19.39 -24.36 -13.09
CA ARG A 325 20.76 -24.76 -12.74
C ARG A 325 21.62 -23.53 -12.47
N SER A 326 22.31 -23.51 -11.34
CA SER A 326 23.36 -22.53 -11.08
C SER A 326 24.44 -22.71 -12.16
N ARG A 327 24.81 -21.63 -12.88
CA ARG A 327 26.05 -21.67 -13.65
C ARG A 327 27.17 -21.71 -12.61
N GLY A 328 27.93 -22.80 -12.58
CA GLY A 328 29.05 -22.95 -11.65
C GLY A 328 29.95 -21.71 -11.70
N ARG A 329 30.50 -21.32 -10.55
CA ARG A 329 31.68 -20.45 -10.54
C ARG A 329 32.68 -21.09 -11.50
N ARG A 330 33.10 -20.36 -12.53
CA ARG A 330 34.34 -20.74 -13.21
C ARG A 330 35.42 -20.52 -12.17
N ASP A 331 36.05 -21.61 -11.74
CA ASP A 331 37.28 -21.58 -10.97
C ASP A 331 38.36 -20.78 -11.73
#